data_AF-A0A7C3R0C8-F1
#
_entry.id   AF-A0A7C3R0C8-F1
#
_cell.length_a   1.000
_cell.length_b   1.000
_cell.length_c   1.000
_cell.angle_alpha   90.00
_cell.angle_beta   90.00
_cell.angle_gamma   90.00
#
_symmetry.space_group_name_H-M   'P 1'
#
loop_
_entity.id
_entity.type
_entity.pdbx_description
1 polymer ?
#
loop_
_entity_poly.entity_id
_entity_poly.type
_entity_poly.pdbx_seq_one_letter_code
_entity_poly.pdbx_strand_id
1 'polypeptide(L)'
;TQNDIETTISSFLQGVDLDMLKRWYNGYNFLSDKVYNPFDILLFIRNNFAFRNYWFTTGTPSFLVKLFQKSNYNLANFENLKVDEDILNSFDIDRLNLETIMFQSGYLTIKEEIKRRNRIEYVLTYPNYETKMSFNDYLIDYFVTNYQKKNSVKNGLIDLLEIADLENFEQL
;
A
#
# COMPACT_ATOMS: atom_id res chain seq x y z
N THR A 1 -7.93 9.17 13.27
CA THR A 1 -6.59 8.98 13.87
C THR A 1 -6.63 7.78 14.82
N GLN A 2 -5.49 7.37 15.40
CA GLN A 2 -5.48 6.38 16.49
C GLN A 2 -6.31 6.84 17.69
N ASN A 3 -6.21 8.12 18.04
CA ASN A 3 -6.98 8.70 19.14
C ASN A 3 -8.50 8.54 18.92
N ASP A 4 -8.99 8.75 17.69
CA ASP A 4 -10.42 8.59 17.39
C ASP A 4 -10.90 7.14 17.55
N ILE A 5 -10.06 6.16 17.22
CA ILE A 5 -10.34 4.72 17.38
C ILE A 5 -10.48 4.37 18.87
N GLU A 6 -9.59 4.91 19.69
CA GLU A 6 -9.53 4.64 21.13
C GLU A 6 -10.58 5.43 21.94
N THR A 7 -11.12 6.51 21.38
CA THR A 7 -12.07 7.39 22.06
C THR A 7 -13.43 7.39 21.38
N THR A 8 -13.58 8.15 20.30
CA THR A 8 -14.83 8.46 19.60
C THR A 8 -15.61 7.22 19.15
N ILE A 9 -14.93 6.20 18.62
CA ILE A 9 -15.59 5.00 18.07
C ILE A 9 -15.28 3.71 18.83
N SER A 10 -14.64 3.83 20.00
CA SER A 10 -14.29 2.70 20.87
C SER A 10 -15.49 1.81 21.21
N SER A 11 -16.67 2.39 21.41
CA SER A 11 -17.91 1.65 21.70
C SER A 11 -18.34 0.70 20.59
N PHE A 12 -17.96 0.99 19.33
CA PHE A 12 -18.27 0.16 18.17
C PHE A 12 -17.21 -0.92 17.90
N LEU A 13 -16.11 -0.94 18.66
CA LEU A 13 -14.96 -1.83 18.46
C LEU A 13 -14.71 -2.74 19.67
N GLN A 14 -15.75 -3.01 20.46
CA GLN A 14 -15.64 -3.90 21.63
C GLN A 14 -15.19 -5.30 21.21
N GLY A 15 -14.12 -5.81 21.85
CA GLY A 15 -13.54 -7.12 21.55
C GLY A 15 -12.63 -7.15 20.33
N VAL A 16 -12.38 -6.01 19.68
CA VAL A 16 -11.43 -5.91 18.56
C VAL A 16 -10.00 -5.81 19.08
N ASP A 17 -9.10 -6.56 18.47
CA ASP A 17 -7.65 -6.35 18.62
C ASP A 17 -7.25 -5.05 17.90
N LEU A 18 -7.02 -3.98 18.67
CA LEU A 18 -6.69 -2.66 18.14
C LEU A 18 -5.28 -2.58 17.55
N ASP A 19 -4.35 -3.42 17.99
CA ASP A 19 -3.00 -3.48 17.41
C ASP A 19 -3.06 -4.12 16.02
N MET A 20 -3.85 -5.18 15.87
CA MET A 20 -4.11 -5.79 14.56
C MET A 20 -4.88 -4.83 13.65
N LEU A 21 -5.88 -4.12 14.17
CA LEU A 21 -6.62 -3.08 13.43
C LEU A 21 -5.69 -1.98 12.93
N LYS A 22 -4.79 -1.50 13.79
CA LYS A 22 -3.78 -0.49 13.44
C LYS A 22 -2.86 -1.00 12.34
N ARG A 23 -2.34 -2.22 12.45
CA ARG A 23 -1.47 -2.83 11.43
C ARG A 23 -2.16 -2.96 10.07
N TRP A 24 -3.44 -3.31 10.07
CA TRP A 24 -4.19 -3.53 8.84
C TRP A 24 -4.61 -2.24 8.15
N TYR A 25 -5.12 -1.25 8.89
CA TYR A 25 -5.85 -0.12 8.31
C TYR A 25 -5.29 1.27 8.64
N ASN A 26 -4.39 1.40 9.63
CA ASN A 26 -3.77 2.69 9.95
C ASN A 26 -2.47 2.88 9.16
N GLY A 27 -2.23 4.10 8.69
CA GLY A 27 -0.88 4.47 8.28
C GLY A 27 -0.78 5.59 7.28
N TYR A 28 -1.90 6.08 6.75
CA TYR A 28 -1.93 7.24 5.88
C TYR A 28 -1.41 8.47 6.63
N ASN A 29 -0.38 9.10 6.10
CA ASN A 29 0.34 10.23 6.64
C ASN A 29 0.56 11.30 5.56
N PHE A 30 0.13 12.51 5.88
CA PHE A 30 0.27 13.70 5.03
C PHE A 30 0.99 14.81 5.78
N LEU A 31 2.08 14.45 6.47
CA LEU A 31 2.85 15.32 7.38
C LEU A 31 2.11 15.64 8.68
N SER A 32 1.30 14.70 9.16
CA SER A 32 0.48 14.84 10.36
C SER A 32 0.38 13.52 11.12
N ASP A 33 -0.56 13.42 12.05
CA ASP A 33 -0.93 12.14 12.64
C ASP A 33 -1.35 11.13 11.57
N LYS A 34 -0.96 9.87 11.78
CA LYS A 34 -1.41 8.77 10.94
C LYS A 34 -2.90 8.56 11.09
N VAL A 35 -3.58 8.43 9.96
CA VAL A 35 -5.02 8.22 9.89
C VAL A 35 -5.36 6.87 9.29
N TYR A 36 -6.55 6.43 9.64
CA TYR A 36 -7.23 5.29 9.05
C TYR A 36 -8.03 5.79 7.86
N ASN A 37 -8.17 4.96 6.82
CA ASN A 37 -9.22 5.20 5.85
C ASN A 37 -10.59 4.99 6.53
N PRO A 38 -11.47 6.00 6.58
CA PRO A 38 -12.78 5.86 7.22
C PRO A 38 -13.64 4.78 6.58
N PHE A 39 -13.51 4.54 5.27
CA PHE A 39 -14.33 3.53 4.60
C PHE A 39 -13.96 2.10 5.00
N ASP A 40 -12.65 1.82 5.15
CA ASP A 40 -12.18 0.50 5.59
C ASP A 40 -12.65 0.20 7.01
N ILE A 41 -12.64 1.19 7.91
CA ILE A 41 -13.18 1.03 9.26
C ILE A 41 -14.69 0.75 9.25
N LEU A 42 -15.46 1.48 8.44
CA LEU A 42 -16.90 1.24 8.30
C LEU A 42 -17.19 -0.16 7.75
N LEU A 43 -16.44 -0.61 6.74
CA LEU A 43 -16.58 -1.94 6.17
C LEU A 43 -16.12 -3.03 7.15
N PHE A 44 -15.05 -2.80 7.89
CA PHE A 44 -14.59 -3.69 8.95
C PHE A 44 -15.68 -3.92 10.00
N ILE A 45 -16.30 -2.85 10.50
CA ILE A 45 -17.41 -2.92 11.45
C ILE A 45 -18.61 -3.63 10.82
N ARG A 46 -19.01 -3.22 9.61
CA ARG A 46 -20.16 -3.81 8.88
C ARG A 46 -20.01 -5.31 8.65
N ASN A 47 -18.78 -5.79 8.47
CA ASN A 47 -18.48 -7.19 8.20
C ASN A 47 -18.07 -7.98 9.46
N ASN A 48 -18.58 -7.57 10.64
CA ASN A 48 -18.35 -8.25 11.92
C ASN A 48 -16.85 -8.39 12.27
N PHE A 49 -16.09 -7.30 12.10
CA PHE A 49 -14.67 -7.24 12.43
C PHE A 49 -13.78 -8.22 11.64
N ALA A 50 -14.19 -8.55 10.41
CA ALA A 50 -13.38 -9.37 9.52
C ALA A 50 -12.19 -8.57 8.96
N PHE A 51 -10.99 -9.08 9.14
CA PHE A 51 -9.79 -8.51 8.52
C PHE A 51 -9.74 -8.88 7.04
N ARG A 52 -9.95 -7.89 6.17
CA ARG A 52 -10.09 -8.07 4.72
C ARG A 52 -9.53 -6.86 3.99
N ASN A 53 -9.41 -7.03 2.69
CA ASN A 53 -9.00 -6.00 1.76
C ASN A 53 -10.21 -5.19 1.26
N TYR A 54 -10.59 -4.17 2.00
CA TYR A 54 -11.65 -3.23 1.72
C TYR A 54 -11.23 -2.12 0.73
N TRP A 55 -9.98 -1.67 0.78
CA TRP A 55 -9.43 -0.63 -0.09
C TRP A 55 -9.46 -1.02 -1.56
N PHE A 56 -9.03 -2.25 -1.88
CA PHE A 56 -8.90 -2.70 -3.27
C PHE A 56 -10.25 -3.07 -3.90
N THR A 57 -11.14 -3.67 -3.11
CA THR A 57 -12.47 -4.13 -3.57
C THR A 57 -13.36 -2.95 -4.00
N THR A 58 -13.01 -1.73 -3.58
CA THR A 58 -13.87 -0.55 -3.73
C THR A 58 -13.43 0.38 -4.87
N GLY A 59 -12.28 0.15 -5.52
CA GLY A 59 -11.95 1.01 -6.64
C GLY A 59 -10.56 0.94 -7.24
N THR A 60 -9.91 -0.21 -7.39
CA THR A 60 -8.67 -0.26 -8.18
C THR A 60 -8.94 0.09 -9.64
N PRO A 61 -8.49 1.25 -10.13
CA PRO A 61 -8.77 1.64 -11.49
C PRO A 61 -7.87 0.83 -12.42
N SER A 62 -8.44 0.23 -13.46
CA SER A 62 -7.70 -0.38 -14.58
C SER A 62 -6.68 0.58 -15.24
N PHE A 63 -6.79 1.88 -14.94
CA PHE A 63 -5.84 2.92 -15.31
C PHE A 63 -4.44 2.76 -14.68
N LEU A 64 -4.32 2.30 -13.41
CA LEU A 64 -3.00 2.13 -12.78
C LEU A 64 -2.15 1.11 -13.55
N VAL A 65 -2.75 0.02 -14.03
CA VAL A 65 -2.05 -0.96 -14.89
C VAL A 65 -1.52 -0.32 -16.17
N LYS A 66 -2.35 0.50 -16.82
CA LYS A 66 -1.95 1.18 -18.06
C LYS A 66 -0.80 2.16 -17.83
N LEU A 67 -0.69 2.74 -16.63
CA LEU A 67 0.43 3.59 -16.23
C LEU A 67 1.71 2.78 -16.03
N PHE A 68 1.64 1.65 -15.32
CA PHE A 68 2.78 0.75 -15.14
C PHE A 68 3.31 0.22 -16.48
N GLN A 69 2.41 -0.14 -17.41
CA GLN A 69 2.78 -0.55 -18.78
C GLN A 69 3.60 0.50 -19.53
N LYS A 70 3.23 1.78 -19.39
CA LYS A 70 3.87 2.87 -20.12
C LYS A 70 5.20 3.32 -19.51
N SER A 71 5.39 3.10 -18.20
CA SER A 71 6.51 3.66 -17.44
C SER A 71 7.73 2.74 -17.31
N ASN A 72 7.63 1.45 -17.67
CA ASN A 72 8.68 0.44 -17.47
C ASN A 72 9.32 0.51 -16.07
N TYR A 73 8.47 0.71 -15.06
CA TYR A 73 8.90 1.06 -13.72
C TYR A 73 9.45 -0.15 -12.96
N ASN A 74 10.55 0.02 -12.23
CA ASN A 74 11.09 -1.03 -11.37
C ASN A 74 10.30 -1.09 -10.04
N LEU A 75 9.45 -2.10 -9.94
CA LEU A 75 8.60 -2.35 -8.78
C LEU A 75 9.38 -2.71 -7.51
N ALA A 76 10.63 -3.17 -7.61
CA ALA A 76 11.46 -3.46 -6.44
C ALA A 76 11.75 -2.20 -5.60
N ASN A 77 11.64 -1.01 -6.22
CA ASN A 77 11.94 0.26 -5.58
C ASN A 77 10.69 0.98 -5.01
N PHE A 78 9.54 0.30 -5.00
CA PHE A 78 8.28 0.92 -4.57
C PHE A 78 8.19 1.18 -3.07
N GLU A 79 8.98 0.46 -2.27
CA GLU A 79 9.05 0.64 -0.83
C GLU A 79 10.28 1.52 -0.47
N ASN A 80 10.06 2.59 0.29
CA ASN A 80 11.06 3.62 0.63
C ASN A 80 11.53 4.47 -0.55
N LEU A 81 10.58 4.83 -1.41
CA LEU A 81 10.82 5.61 -2.61
C LEU A 81 11.12 7.07 -2.26
N LYS A 82 12.27 7.59 -2.71
CA LYS A 82 12.68 8.98 -2.48
C LYS A 82 12.19 9.88 -3.61
N VAL A 83 11.48 10.94 -3.25
CA VAL A 83 10.96 11.94 -4.19
C VAL A 83 11.24 13.36 -3.71
N ASP A 84 11.50 14.27 -4.64
CA ASP A 84 11.53 15.70 -4.34
C ASP A 84 10.12 16.21 -4.02
N GLU A 85 10.02 17.26 -3.22
CA GLU A 85 8.73 17.91 -2.87
C GLU A 85 7.89 18.29 -4.10
N ASP A 86 8.54 18.75 -5.18
CA ASP A 86 7.87 19.15 -6.42
C ASP A 86 7.07 18.00 -7.08
N ILE A 87 7.51 16.74 -6.89
CA ILE A 87 6.84 15.56 -7.45
C ILE A 87 5.48 15.35 -6.80
N LEU A 88 5.34 15.61 -5.50
CA LEU A 88 4.05 15.45 -4.81
C LEU A 88 3.03 16.53 -5.19
N ASN A 89 3.52 17.69 -5.62
CA ASN A 89 2.72 18.86 -5.99
C ASN A 89 2.44 18.98 -7.50
N SER A 90 2.98 18.08 -8.32
CA SER A 90 2.78 18.13 -9.77
C SER A 90 1.39 17.62 -10.17
N PHE A 91 0.53 18.50 -10.69
CA PHE A 91 -0.79 18.14 -11.25
C PHE A 91 -0.81 18.05 -12.78
N ASP A 92 0.36 17.93 -13.41
CA ASP A 92 0.46 17.88 -14.86
C ASP A 92 -0.02 16.52 -15.39
N ILE A 93 -1.25 16.47 -15.88
CA ILE A 93 -1.89 15.29 -16.47
C ILE A 93 -1.17 14.83 -17.75
N ASP A 94 -0.42 15.72 -18.40
CA ASP A 94 0.37 15.39 -19.59
C ASP A 94 1.75 14.81 -19.23
N ARG A 95 2.20 15.00 -17.97
CA ARG A 95 3.43 14.44 -17.39
C ARG A 95 3.13 13.64 -16.12
N LEU A 96 2.26 12.65 -16.26
CA LEU A 96 1.88 11.74 -15.19
C LEU A 96 3.10 10.97 -14.64
N ASN A 97 3.60 11.44 -13.51
CA ASN A 97 4.60 10.76 -12.71
C ASN A 97 3.88 9.70 -11.86
N LEU A 98 4.36 8.45 -11.91
CA LEU A 98 3.72 7.32 -11.27
C LEU A 98 3.71 7.47 -9.74
N GLU A 99 4.80 8.00 -9.19
CA GLU A 99 4.97 8.28 -7.77
C GLU A 99 3.90 9.23 -7.26
N THR A 100 3.65 10.32 -8.01
CA THR A 100 2.58 11.27 -7.71
C THR A 100 1.21 10.60 -7.72
N ILE A 101 0.91 9.82 -8.76
CA ILE A 101 -0.39 9.15 -8.88
C ILE A 101 -0.60 8.19 -7.72
N MET A 102 0.43 7.43 -7.37
CA MET A 102 0.35 6.40 -6.33
C MET A 102 0.22 7.02 -4.95
N PHE A 103 0.84 8.17 -4.71
CA PHE A 103 0.62 8.97 -3.51
C PHE A 103 -0.81 9.55 -3.46
N GLN A 104 -1.25 10.23 -4.53
CA GLN A 104 -2.56 10.90 -4.59
C GLN A 104 -3.73 9.90 -4.55
N SER A 105 -3.54 8.71 -5.10
CA SER A 105 -4.52 7.62 -5.05
C SER A 105 -4.42 6.76 -3.79
N GLY A 106 -3.57 7.12 -2.82
CA GLY A 106 -3.49 6.48 -1.51
C GLY A 106 -2.79 5.11 -1.48
N TYR A 107 -2.08 4.72 -2.54
CA TYR A 107 -1.23 3.52 -2.52
C TYR A 107 0.11 3.76 -1.83
N LEU A 108 0.59 5.01 -1.86
CA LEU A 108 1.77 5.47 -1.15
C LEU A 108 1.42 6.59 -0.18
N THR A 109 2.23 6.72 0.86
CA THR A 109 2.11 7.73 1.89
C THR A 109 3.47 8.17 2.39
N ILE A 110 3.55 9.30 3.09
CA ILE A 110 4.84 9.83 3.57
C ILE A 110 5.31 9.03 4.78
N LYS A 111 6.47 8.40 4.64
CA LYS A 111 7.19 7.73 5.72
C LYS A 111 7.99 8.74 6.55
N GLU A 112 8.78 9.56 5.86
CA GLU A 112 9.67 10.55 6.46
C GLU A 112 9.88 11.75 5.53
N GLU A 113 10.11 12.90 6.14
CA GLU A 113 10.53 14.13 5.50
C GLU A 113 12.03 14.35 5.78
N ILE A 114 12.81 14.55 4.73
CA ILE A 114 14.25 14.76 4.79
C ILE A 114 14.55 16.19 4.36
N LYS A 115 15.10 17.00 5.28
CA LYS A 115 15.58 18.36 4.98
C LYS A 115 17.08 18.36 4.79
N ARG A 116 17.56 18.66 3.57
CA ARG A 116 18.99 18.76 3.26
C ARG A 116 19.27 19.88 2.27
N ARG A 117 20.28 20.71 2.55
CA ARG A 117 20.79 21.74 1.62
C ARG A 117 19.69 22.67 1.06
N ASN A 118 18.79 23.13 1.93
CA ASN A 118 17.61 23.94 1.57
C ASN A 118 16.63 23.27 0.61
N ARG A 119 16.61 21.94 0.56
CA ARG A 119 15.63 21.14 -0.17
C ARG A 119 14.88 20.22 0.78
N ILE A 120 13.64 19.91 0.39
CA ILE A 120 12.79 18.93 1.06
C ILE A 120 12.64 17.74 0.12
N GLU A 121 12.97 16.57 0.64
CA GLU A 121 12.73 15.27 0.01
C GLU A 121 11.77 14.48 0.90
N TYR A 122 10.91 13.68 0.29
CA TYR A 122 10.05 12.74 1.00
C TYR A 122 10.45 11.32 0.69
N VAL A 123 10.33 10.45 1.69
CA VAL A 123 10.35 9.00 1.48
C VAL A 123 8.94 8.50 1.56
N LEU A 124 8.51 7.81 0.51
CA LEU A 124 7.19 7.22 0.39
C LEU A 124 7.21 5.72 0.71
N THR A 125 6.11 5.24 1.24
CA THR A 125 5.89 3.82 1.57
C THR A 125 4.41 3.46 1.46
N TYR A 126 4.08 2.16 1.48
CA TYR A 126 2.70 1.73 1.67
C TYR A 126 2.19 2.19 3.05
N PRO A 127 0.93 2.66 3.14
CA PRO A 127 0.38 3.12 4.41
C PRO A 127 0.24 1.99 5.41
N ASN A 128 -0.32 0.85 5.00
CA ASN A 128 -0.69 -0.23 5.90
C ASN A 128 -0.52 -1.60 5.22
N TYR A 129 -0.78 -2.67 5.99
CA TYR A 129 -0.65 -4.04 5.49
C TYR A 129 -1.62 -4.34 4.34
N GLU A 130 -2.85 -3.86 4.44
CA GLU A 130 -3.87 -4.04 3.42
C GLU A 130 -3.40 -3.51 2.07
N THR A 131 -3.02 -2.23 1.98
CA THR A 131 -2.62 -1.59 0.72
C THR A 131 -1.41 -2.29 0.11
N LYS A 132 -0.42 -2.65 0.94
CA LYS A 132 0.77 -3.40 0.49
C LYS A 132 0.38 -4.75 -0.12
N MET A 133 -0.40 -5.55 0.62
CA MET A 133 -0.83 -6.88 0.17
C MET A 133 -1.68 -6.78 -1.10
N SER A 134 -2.65 -5.87 -1.12
CA SER A 134 -3.55 -5.62 -2.25
C SER A 134 -2.81 -5.32 -3.53
N PHE A 135 -1.86 -4.39 -3.43
CA PHE A 135 -1.12 -3.91 -4.59
C PHE A 135 -0.18 -5.00 -5.09
N ASN A 136 0.52 -5.70 -4.21
CA ASN A 136 1.38 -6.82 -4.60
C ASN A 136 0.58 -7.96 -5.24
N ASP A 137 -0.56 -8.35 -4.66
CA ASP A 137 -1.46 -9.35 -5.25
C ASP A 137 -1.91 -8.92 -6.63
N TYR A 138 -2.28 -7.64 -6.80
CA TYR A 138 -2.66 -7.11 -8.11
C TYR A 138 -1.54 -7.13 -9.14
N LEU A 139 -0.31 -6.80 -8.73
CA LEU A 139 0.85 -6.89 -9.62
C LEU A 139 1.12 -8.35 -10.03
N ILE A 140 1.05 -9.30 -9.09
CA ILE A 140 1.19 -10.73 -9.39
C ILE A 140 0.14 -11.17 -10.39
N ASP A 141 -1.13 -10.81 -10.18
CA ASP A 141 -2.23 -11.11 -11.11
C ASP A 141 -1.97 -10.56 -12.51
N TYR A 142 -1.33 -9.41 -12.57
CA TYR A 142 -1.03 -8.73 -13.82
C TYR A 142 0.17 -9.34 -14.56
N PHE A 143 1.29 -9.62 -13.87
CA PHE A 143 2.50 -10.17 -14.50
C PHE A 143 2.44 -11.69 -14.72
N VAL A 144 1.69 -12.41 -13.89
CA VAL A 144 1.58 -13.88 -13.98
C VAL A 144 0.30 -14.25 -14.72
N THR A 145 0.43 -14.44 -16.03
CA THR A 145 -0.69 -14.67 -16.95
C THR A 145 -1.37 -16.05 -16.80
N ASN A 146 -0.84 -16.95 -15.97
CA ASN A 146 -1.34 -18.32 -15.83
C ASN A 146 -1.78 -18.62 -14.38
N TYR A 147 -3.09 -18.72 -14.16
CA TYR A 147 -3.72 -18.87 -12.85
C TYR A 147 -3.31 -20.14 -12.07
N GLN A 148 -2.97 -21.23 -12.75
CA GLN A 148 -2.51 -22.46 -12.09
C GLN A 148 -1.06 -22.34 -11.58
N LYS A 149 -0.23 -21.53 -12.25
CA LYS A 149 1.12 -21.16 -11.78
C LYS A 149 1.09 -20.12 -10.65
N LYS A 150 -0.01 -19.37 -10.52
CA LYS A 150 -0.13 -18.24 -9.59
C LYS A 150 -0.07 -18.65 -8.12
N ASN A 151 -0.89 -19.62 -7.70
CA ASN A 151 -0.91 -20.07 -6.30
C ASN A 151 0.35 -20.85 -5.93
N SER A 152 0.90 -21.64 -6.87
CA SER A 152 2.13 -22.39 -6.65
C SER A 152 3.36 -21.49 -6.59
N VAL A 153 3.45 -20.44 -7.43
CA VAL A 153 4.52 -19.44 -7.36
C VAL A 153 4.38 -18.59 -6.11
N LYS A 154 3.18 -18.10 -5.76
CA LYS A 154 2.97 -17.29 -4.55
C LYS A 154 3.30 -18.07 -3.27
N ASN A 155 2.80 -19.30 -3.14
CA ASN A 155 3.10 -20.13 -1.99
C ASN A 155 4.57 -20.58 -2.00
N GLY A 156 5.12 -20.97 -3.15
CA GLY A 156 6.53 -21.34 -3.28
C GLY A 156 7.49 -20.20 -2.93
N LEU A 157 7.18 -18.95 -3.32
CA LEU A 157 7.96 -17.78 -2.93
C LEU A 157 7.90 -17.53 -1.42
N ILE A 158 6.73 -17.68 -0.80
CA ILE A 158 6.56 -17.56 0.66
C ILE A 158 7.37 -18.65 1.36
N ASP A 159 7.22 -19.91 0.93
CA ASP A 159 7.91 -21.06 1.50
C ASP A 159 9.45 -20.92 1.38
N LEU A 160 9.95 -20.49 0.21
CA LEU A 160 11.38 -20.26 -0.03
C LEU A 160 11.96 -19.11 0.81
N LEU A 161 11.20 -18.04 1.01
CA LEU A 161 11.60 -16.92 1.86
C LEU A 161 11.55 -17.28 3.35
N GLU A 162 10.62 -18.15 3.77
CA GLU A 162 10.54 -18.67 5.15
C GLU A 162 11.73 -19.56 5.50
N ILE A 163 12.31 -20.28 4.53
CA ILE A 163 13.50 -21.11 4.71
C ILE A 163 14.82 -20.41 4.32
N ALA A 164 14.77 -19.14 3.92
CA ALA A 164 15.90 -18.33 3.45
C ALA A 164 16.73 -18.97 2.33
N ASP A 165 16.09 -19.76 1.45
CA ASP A 165 16.75 -20.45 0.33
C ASP A 165 16.77 -19.56 -0.91
N LEU A 166 17.85 -18.79 -1.03
CA LEU A 166 18.08 -17.85 -2.13
C LEU A 166 18.53 -18.53 -3.43
N GLU A 167 19.05 -19.76 -3.38
CA GLU A 167 19.58 -20.45 -4.57
C GLU A 167 18.45 -20.93 -5.50
N ASN A 168 17.33 -21.35 -4.92
CA ASN A 168 16.15 -21.77 -5.68
C ASN A 168 15.26 -20.60 -6.12
N PHE A 169 15.52 -19.38 -5.63
CA PHE A 169 14.78 -18.17 -5.99
C PHE A 169 15.04 -17.72 -7.44
N GLU A 170 16.25 -17.93 -7.96
CA GLU A 170 16.63 -17.52 -9.32
C GLU A 170 16.04 -18.40 -10.44
N GLN A 171 15.46 -19.57 -10.09
CA GLN A 171 14.99 -20.57 -11.06
C GLN A 171 13.47 -20.54 -11.34
N LEU A 172 12.74 -19.66 -10.64
CA LEU A 172 11.28 -19.47 -10.78
C LEU A 172 10.91 -18.39 -11.81
#